data_AF-A0A848M585-F1
#
_entry.id   AF-A0A848M585-F1
#
_cell.length_a   1.000
_cell.length_b   1.000
_cell.length_c   1.000
_cell.angle_alpha   90.00
_cell.angle_beta   90.00
_cell.angle_gamma   90.00
#
_symmetry.space_group_name_H-M   'P 1'
#
loop_
_entity.id
_entity.type
_entity.pdbx_description
1 polymer ?
#
loop_
_entity_poly.entity_id
_entity_poly.type
_entity_poly.pdbx_seq_one_letter_code
_entity_poly.pdbx_strand_id
1 'polypeptide(L)'
;MAYTRGNLAVQERQKERQTGYVEKTTVIKRRSPLPQKEKMLYLLSVLFVVVVMGWIGMGHVKVYELNRQIQQSEIEIRKAGTSMGILEVEKQTLEMDIVRKAKELGFVQVEQNDAIHVPAYSKQTGTAGKASGN
;
A
#
# COMPACT_ATOMS: atom_id res chain seq x y z
N MET A 1 60.89 79.74 -2.67
CA MET A 1 62.31 80.14 -2.62
C MET A 1 63.11 78.98 -2.06
N ALA A 2 64.03 78.47 -2.88
CA ALA A 2 65.02 77.49 -2.49
C ALA A 2 66.12 78.19 -1.71
N TYR A 3 66.35 77.77 -0.46
CA TYR A 3 67.58 78.12 0.24
C TYR A 3 68.54 76.93 0.16
N THR A 4 69.59 77.22 -0.57
CA THR A 4 70.70 76.38 -0.96
C THR A 4 71.53 76.00 0.27
N ARG A 5 71.96 74.76 0.26
CA ARG A 5 72.59 74.03 1.36
C ARG A 5 74.02 74.52 1.61
N GLY A 6 74.42 74.56 2.88
CA GLY A 6 75.77 74.90 3.32
C GLY A 6 76.16 74.23 4.64
N ASN A 7 76.20 72.89 4.62
CA ASN A 7 77.09 71.98 5.38
C ASN A 7 76.56 70.55 5.21
N LEU A 8 77.26 69.76 4.38
CA LEU A 8 76.84 68.40 4.00
C LEU A 8 77.27 67.29 4.98
N ALA A 9 77.80 67.63 6.15
CA ALA A 9 78.34 66.65 7.11
C ALA A 9 77.30 66.16 8.15
N VAL A 10 76.12 66.75 8.20
CA VAL A 10 75.03 66.35 9.12
C VAL A 10 73.75 66.22 8.32
N GLN A 11 73.75 65.35 7.30
CA GLN A 11 72.54 64.59 7.05
C GLN A 11 72.58 63.44 8.02
N GLU A 12 71.87 63.59 9.14
CA GLU A 12 71.42 62.45 9.92
C GLU A 12 70.90 61.45 8.90
N ARG A 13 71.54 60.28 8.82
CA ARG A 13 71.00 59.19 8.01
C ARG A 13 69.61 58.97 8.56
N GLN A 14 68.61 59.50 7.86
CA GLN A 14 67.22 59.19 8.08
C GLN A 14 67.22 57.67 8.04
N LYS A 15 67.10 57.05 9.22
CA LYS A 15 66.99 55.60 9.33
C LYS A 15 65.98 55.25 8.27
N GLU A 16 66.44 54.58 7.21
CA GLU A 16 65.56 53.81 6.37
C GLU A 16 64.82 52.95 7.38
N ARG A 17 63.61 53.37 7.73
CA ARG A 17 62.67 52.53 8.42
C ARG A 17 62.51 51.42 7.43
N GLN A 18 63.29 50.36 7.62
CA GLN A 18 63.10 49.10 6.95
C GLN A 18 61.63 48.82 7.20
N THR A 19 60.81 49.13 6.20
CA THR A 19 59.41 48.78 6.18
C THR A 19 59.49 47.28 6.13
N GLY A 20 59.45 46.68 7.33
CA GLY A 20 59.56 45.24 7.53
C GLY A 20 58.64 44.62 6.52
N TYR A 21 59.21 43.77 5.67
CA TYR A 21 58.45 43.05 4.67
C TYR A 21 57.34 42.31 5.40
N VAL A 22 56.12 42.83 5.30
CA VAL A 22 54.95 42.17 5.88
C VAL A 22 54.62 41.08 4.90
N GLU A 23 54.98 39.85 5.22
CA GLU A 23 54.51 38.66 4.51
C GLU A 23 52.99 38.64 4.53
N LYS A 24 52.38 39.16 3.46
CA LYS A 24 50.95 39.05 3.25
C LYS A 24 50.68 37.64 2.76
N THR A 25 50.37 36.75 3.69
CA THR A 25 49.88 35.40 3.37
C THR A 25 48.59 35.54 2.59
N THR A 26 48.69 35.36 1.27
CA THR A 26 47.53 35.39 0.39
C THR A 26 46.72 34.13 0.65
N VAL A 27 45.67 34.25 1.47
CA VAL A 27 44.77 33.15 1.77
C VAL A 27 44.00 32.84 0.49
N ILE A 28 44.36 31.75 -0.18
CA ILE A 28 43.62 31.24 -1.33
C ILE A 28 42.28 30.73 -0.80
N LYS A 29 41.24 31.58 -0.84
CA LYS A 29 39.87 31.17 -0.56
C LYS A 29 39.43 30.22 -1.68
N ARG A 30 39.49 28.91 -1.41
CA ARG A 30 38.90 27.90 -2.30
C ARG A 30 37.38 28.14 -2.34
N ARG A 31 36.78 27.99 -3.51
CA ARG A 31 35.32 28.11 -3.67
C ARG A 31 34.65 27.13 -2.71
N SER A 32 33.83 27.64 -1.80
CA SER A 32 33.02 26.78 -0.95
C SER A 32 32.13 25.92 -1.83
N PRO A 33 32.11 24.58 -1.66
CA PRO A 33 31.03 23.79 -2.23
C PRO A 33 29.70 24.32 -1.70
N LEU A 34 28.62 24.15 -2.49
CA LEU A 34 27.28 24.65 -2.15
C LEU A 34 26.93 24.32 -0.69
N PRO A 35 26.26 25.25 0.02
CA PRO A 35 25.94 25.07 1.43
C PRO A 35 25.21 23.74 1.64
N GLN A 36 25.61 23.00 2.68
CA GLN A 36 25.18 21.62 2.91
C GLN A 36 23.65 21.44 2.89
N LYS A 37 22.90 22.48 3.28
CA LYS A 37 21.44 22.50 3.28
C LYS A 37 20.83 22.28 1.88
N GLU A 38 21.37 22.94 0.86
CA GLU A 38 20.85 22.82 -0.51
C GLU A 38 21.09 21.42 -1.08
N LYS A 39 22.24 20.82 -0.78
CA LYS A 39 22.60 19.47 -1.22
C LYS A 39 21.68 18.40 -0.62
N MET A 40 21.28 18.56 0.64
CA MET A 40 20.35 17.64 1.30
C MET A 40 18.94 17.74 0.73
N LEU A 41 18.49 18.95 0.39
CA LEU A 41 17.17 19.19 -0.20
C LEU A 41 17.08 18.56 -1.61
N TYR A 42 18.17 18.65 -2.40
CA TYR A 42 18.27 17.97 -3.69
C TYR A 42 18.24 16.44 -3.58
N LEU A 43 18.93 15.86 -2.59
CA LEU A 43 18.88 14.41 -2.38
C LEU A 43 17.48 13.94 -1.98
N LEU A 44 16.78 14.72 -1.16
CA LEU A 44 15.40 14.42 -0.76
C LEU A 44 14.42 14.50 -1.93
N SER A 45 14.55 15.50 -2.81
CA SER A 45 13.67 15.62 -3.98
C SER A 45 13.87 14.45 -4.95
N VAL A 46 15.12 14.03 -5.19
CA VAL A 46 15.42 12.85 -6.01
C VAL A 46 14.83 11.58 -5.39
N LEU A 47 15.01 11.39 -4.07
CA LEU A 47 14.43 10.26 -3.35
C LEU A 47 12.89 10.23 -3.49
N PHE A 48 12.25 11.39 -3.30
CA PHE A 48 10.79 11.52 -3.40
C PHE A 48 10.29 11.10 -4.79
N VAL A 49 10.93 11.57 -5.86
CA VAL A 49 10.57 11.21 -7.23
C VAL A 49 10.70 9.70 -7.46
N VAL A 50 11.79 9.08 -7.00
CA VAL A 50 12.02 7.64 -7.16
C VAL A 50 10.96 6.82 -6.41
N VAL A 51 10.60 7.23 -5.18
CA VAL A 51 9.56 6.56 -4.39
C VAL A 51 8.20 6.65 -5.08
N VAL A 52 7.82 7.83 -5.58
CA VAL A 52 6.55 8.02 -6.30
C VAL A 52 6.51 7.18 -7.57
N MET A 53 7.59 7.16 -8.36
CA MET A 53 7.70 6.31 -9.56
C MET A 53 7.59 4.82 -9.22
N GLY A 54 8.28 4.37 -8.17
CA GLY A 54 8.23 2.99 -7.70
C GLY A 54 6.83 2.58 -7.24
N TRP A 55 6.13 3.47 -6.52
CA TRP A 55 4.79 3.19 -6.04
C TRP A 55 3.79 3.08 -7.21
N ILE A 56 3.82 4.01 -8.17
CA ILE A 56 2.97 3.93 -9.36
C ILE A 56 3.18 2.60 -10.10
N GLY A 57 4.44 2.16 -10.25
CA GLY A 57 4.76 0.88 -10.88
C GLY A 57 4.13 -0.34 -10.19
N MET A 58 4.19 -0.41 -8.86
CA MET A 58 3.58 -1.54 -8.11
C MET A 58 2.04 -1.54 -8.18
N GLY A 59 1.42 -0.35 -8.26
CA GLY A 59 -0.02 -0.22 -8.43
C GLY A 59 -0.53 -0.93 -9.70
N HIS A 60 0.24 -0.91 -10.79
CA HIS A 60 -0.17 -1.53 -12.05
C HIS A 60 -0.17 -3.06 -12.01
N VAL A 61 0.69 -3.70 -11.22
CA VAL A 61 0.74 -5.18 -11.13
C VAL A 61 -0.50 -5.73 -10.41
N LYS A 62 -0.95 -5.04 -9.35
CA LYS A 62 -2.16 -5.40 -8.58
C LYS A 62 -3.42 -5.45 -9.45
N VAL A 63 -3.53 -4.57 -10.44
CA VAL A 63 -4.70 -4.49 -11.33
C VAL A 63 -4.88 -5.77 -12.16
N TYR A 64 -3.79 -6.41 -12.60
CA TYR A 64 -3.87 -7.66 -13.36
C TYR A 64 -4.30 -8.84 -12.51
N GLU A 65 -3.76 -8.93 -11.29
CA GLU A 65 -4.13 -9.97 -10.34
C GLU A 65 -5.61 -9.84 -9.94
N LEU A 66 -6.08 -8.61 -9.75
CA LEU A 66 -7.47 -8.32 -9.41
C LEU A 66 -8.42 -8.68 -10.57
N ASN A 67 -8.07 -8.34 -11.82
CA ASN A 67 -8.88 -8.67 -12.98
C ASN A 67 -9.04 -10.19 -13.17
N ARG A 68 -7.97 -10.96 -12.91
CA ARG A 68 -8.00 -12.42 -12.97
C ARG A 68 -8.91 -13.00 -11.88
N GLN A 69 -8.86 -12.47 -10.66
CA GLN A 69 -9.72 -12.89 -9.56
C GLN A 69 -11.19 -12.61 -9.85
N ILE A 70 -11.51 -11.45 -10.46
CA ILE A 70 -12.88 -11.10 -10.86
C ILE A 70 -13.43 -12.14 -11.86
N GLN A 71 -12.64 -12.50 -12.88
CA GLN A 71 -13.07 -13.49 -13.88
C GLN A 71 -13.29 -14.88 -13.26
N GLN A 72 -12.40 -15.31 -12.35
CA GLN A 72 -12.57 -16.59 -11.66
C GLN A 72 -13.84 -16.60 -10.79
N SER A 73 -14.05 -15.52 -10.03
CA SER A 73 -15.25 -15.37 -9.20
C SER A 73 -16.54 -15.34 -10.03
N GLU A 74 -16.53 -14.70 -11.21
CA GLU A 74 -17.70 -14.68 -12.10
C GLU A 74 -18.03 -16.08 -12.65
N ILE A 75 -17.01 -16.88 -13.00
CA ILE A 75 -17.20 -18.27 -13.43
C ILE A 75 -17.80 -19.11 -12.31
N GLU A 76 -17.31 -18.96 -11.08
CA GLU A 76 -17.84 -19.66 -9.91
C GLU A 76 -19.29 -19.28 -9.63
N ILE A 77 -19.64 -17.99 -9.71
CA ILE A 77 -21.01 -17.50 -9.55
C ILE A 77 -21.93 -18.10 -10.62
N ARG A 78 -21.51 -18.12 -11.89
CA ARG A 78 -22.29 -18.74 -12.98
C ARG A 78 -22.49 -20.24 -12.76
N LYS A 79 -21.45 -20.93 -12.28
CA LYS A 79 -21.53 -22.37 -11.95
C LYS A 79 -22.47 -22.63 -10.77
N ALA A 80 -22.42 -21.78 -9.74
CA ALA A 80 -23.32 -21.87 -8.60
C ALA A 80 -24.78 -21.63 -9.03
N GLY A 81 -25.04 -20.56 -9.82
CA GLY A 81 -26.38 -20.26 -10.31
C GLY A 81 -26.98 -21.35 -11.19
N THR A 82 -26.18 -21.95 -12.08
CA THR A 82 -26.63 -23.11 -12.89
C THR A 82 -26.94 -24.34 -12.02
N SER A 83 -26.11 -24.61 -11.00
CA SER A 83 -26.36 -25.70 -10.05
C SER A 83 -27.65 -25.47 -9.25
N MET A 84 -27.95 -24.22 -8.87
CA MET A 84 -29.21 -23.87 -8.19
C MET A 84 -30.41 -24.05 -9.12
N GLY A 85 -30.31 -23.62 -10.37
CA GLY A 85 -31.38 -23.82 -11.36
C GLY A 85 -31.67 -25.30 -11.63
N ILE A 86 -30.62 -26.13 -11.75
CA ILE A 86 -30.79 -27.59 -11.87
C ILE A 86 -31.51 -28.16 -10.65
N LEU A 87 -31.10 -27.75 -9.44
CA LEU A 87 -31.68 -28.23 -8.20
C LEU A 87 -33.16 -27.82 -8.04
N GLU A 88 -33.53 -26.62 -8.48
CA GLU A 88 -34.94 -26.18 -8.50
C GLU A 88 -35.78 -27.02 -9.48
N VAL A 89 -35.25 -27.31 -10.67
CA VAL A 89 -35.91 -28.17 -11.65
C VAL A 89 -36.05 -29.60 -11.11
N GLU A 90 -35.01 -30.15 -10.47
CA GLU A 90 -35.07 -31.47 -9.82
C GLU A 90 -36.11 -31.51 -8.70
N LYS A 91 -36.23 -30.45 -7.90
CA LYS A 91 -37.29 -30.36 -6.89
C LYS A 91 -38.68 -30.33 -7.50
N GLN A 92 -38.91 -29.50 -8.51
CA GLN A 92 -40.21 -29.40 -9.17
C GLN A 92 -40.61 -30.71 -9.85
N THR A 93 -39.67 -31.35 -10.55
CA THR A 93 -39.92 -32.67 -11.17
C THR A 93 -40.21 -33.73 -10.12
N LEU A 94 -39.48 -33.74 -9.00
CA LEU A 94 -39.73 -34.69 -7.92
C LEU A 94 -41.09 -34.44 -7.24
N GLU A 95 -41.49 -33.20 -7.01
CA GLU A 95 -42.82 -32.86 -6.48
C GLU A 95 -43.93 -33.35 -7.42
N MET A 96 -43.78 -33.12 -8.73
CA MET A 96 -44.72 -33.61 -9.74
C MET A 96 -44.79 -35.14 -9.77
N ASP A 97 -43.64 -35.82 -9.71
CA ASP A 97 -43.54 -37.27 -9.75
C ASP A 97 -44.12 -37.93 -8.48
N ILE A 98 -43.89 -37.33 -7.31
CA ILE A 98 -44.48 -37.81 -6.04
C ILE A 98 -46.00 -37.73 -6.12
N VAL A 99 -46.55 -36.60 -6.57
CA VAL A 99 -48.01 -36.43 -6.72
C VAL A 99 -48.58 -37.43 -7.72
N ARG A 100 -47.88 -37.67 -8.84
CA ARG A 100 -48.30 -38.63 -9.86
C ARG A 100 -48.31 -40.05 -9.34
N LYS A 101 -47.24 -40.50 -8.70
CA LYS A 101 -47.14 -41.84 -8.10
C LYS A 101 -48.13 -42.04 -6.96
N ALA A 102 -48.36 -41.01 -6.13
CA ALA A 102 -49.35 -41.08 -5.07
C ALA A 102 -50.77 -41.28 -5.63
N LYS A 103 -51.11 -40.60 -6.74
CA LYS A 103 -52.38 -40.77 -7.44
C LYS A 103 -52.53 -42.16 -8.07
N GLU A 104 -51.46 -42.69 -8.67
CA GLU A 104 -51.45 -44.06 -9.23
C GLU A 104 -51.65 -45.13 -8.15
N LEU A 105 -51.11 -44.91 -6.95
CA LEU A 105 -51.26 -45.80 -5.79
C LEU A 105 -52.60 -45.62 -5.06
N GLY A 106 -53.48 -44.74 -5.55
CA GLY A 106 -54.82 -44.54 -4.99
C GLY A 106 -54.89 -43.62 -3.76
N PHE A 107 -53.82 -42.88 -3.46
CA PHE A 107 -53.83 -41.89 -2.38
C PHE A 107 -54.52 -40.59 -2.82
N VAL A 108 -55.33 -40.01 -1.93
CA VAL A 108 -56.05 -38.74 -2.14
C VAL A 108 -55.22 -37.59 -1.55
N GLN A 109 -55.04 -36.50 -2.28
CA GLN A 109 -54.38 -35.31 -1.74
C GLN A 109 -55.27 -34.70 -0.64
N VAL A 110 -54.75 -34.65 0.59
CA VAL A 110 -55.42 -34.03 1.74
C VAL A 110 -55.26 -32.51 1.62
N GLU A 111 -56.36 -31.78 1.65
CA GLU A 111 -56.35 -30.31 1.64
C GLU A 111 -55.73 -29.78 2.95
N GLN A 112 -55.01 -28.66 2.87
CA GLN A 112 -54.04 -28.16 3.85
C GLN A 112 -54.53 -28.04 5.31
N ASN A 113 -55.85 -28.10 5.54
CA ASN A 113 -56.47 -28.01 6.86
C ASN A 113 -56.52 -29.34 7.65
N ASP A 114 -56.15 -30.49 7.06
CA ASP A 114 -56.24 -31.81 7.72
C ASP A 114 -54.91 -32.58 7.70
N ALA A 115 -53.78 -31.87 7.52
CA ALA A 115 -52.45 -32.47 7.46
C ALA A 115 -51.94 -32.88 8.86
N ILE A 116 -51.69 -34.18 9.06
CA ILE A 116 -51.06 -34.69 10.28
C ILE A 116 -49.57 -34.31 10.26
N HIS A 117 -49.18 -33.36 11.10
CA HIS A 117 -47.78 -32.96 11.28
C HIS A 117 -47.03 -33.98 12.14
N VAL A 118 -46.13 -34.74 11.53
CA VAL A 118 -45.16 -35.58 12.26
C VAL A 118 -43.97 -34.73 12.72
N PRO A 119 -43.60 -34.76 14.01
CA PRO A 119 -42.45 -34.00 14.51
C PRO A 119 -41.15 -34.59 13.93
N ALA A 120 -40.32 -33.74 13.35
CA ALA A 120 -38.98 -34.12 12.93
C ALA A 120 -38.19 -34.65 14.14
N TYR A 121 -37.62 -35.84 14.00
CA TYR A 121 -36.77 -36.48 15.02
C TYR A 121 -35.59 -35.56 15.36
N SER A 122 -35.67 -34.89 16.51
CA SER A 122 -34.59 -34.08 17.04
C SER A 122 -33.52 -35.01 17.62
N LYS A 123 -32.40 -35.14 16.90
CA LYS A 123 -31.20 -35.73 17.49
C LYS A 123 -30.71 -34.80 18.60
N GLN A 124 -30.93 -35.20 19.86
CA GLN A 124 -30.16 -34.69 21.00
C GLN A 124 -28.68 -35.00 20.76
N THR A 125 -27.94 -34.05 20.19
CA THR A 125 -26.49 -34.02 20.33
C THR A 125 -26.18 -33.57 21.75
N GLY A 126 -26.03 -34.54 22.65
CA GLY A 126 -25.45 -34.33 23.96
C GLY A 126 -23.97 -33.98 23.81
N THR A 127 -23.66 -32.69 23.70
CA THR A 127 -22.32 -32.18 23.92
C THR A 127 -22.06 -32.21 25.42
N ALA A 128 -21.40 -33.28 25.88
CA ALA A 128 -20.78 -33.34 27.20
C ALA A 128 -19.66 -32.28 27.26
N GLY A 129 -20.00 -31.10 27.76
CA GLY A 129 -19.03 -30.09 28.17
C GLY A 129 -18.25 -30.60 29.38
N LYS A 130 -16.98 -30.96 29.16
CA LYS A 130 -16.00 -31.14 30.23
C LYS A 130 -15.93 -29.87 31.06
N ALA A 131 -16.22 -29.98 32.36
CA ALA A 131 -15.89 -28.97 33.34
C ALA A 131 -14.36 -28.85 33.46
N SER A 132 -13.87 -27.63 33.27
CA SER A 132 -12.57 -27.10 33.66
C SER A 132 -12.89 -25.70 34.18
N GLY A 133 -12.57 -25.23 35.37
CA GLY A 133 -11.75 -25.63 36.50
C GLY A 133 -11.76 -24.40 37.41
N ASN A 134 -11.75 -24.59 38.73
CA ASN A 134 -11.47 -23.50 39.67
C ASN A 134 -9.96 -23.22 39.71
#